data_AF-A0A7R9WXC3-F1
#
_entry.id   AF-A0A7R9WXC3-F1
#
_cell.length_a   1.000
_cell.length_b   1.000
_cell.length_c   1.000
_cell.angle_alpha   90.00
_cell.angle_beta   90.00
_cell.angle_gamma   90.00
#
_symmetry.space_group_name_H-M   'P 1'
#
loop_
_entity.id
_entity.type
_entity.pdbx_description
1 polymer ?
#
loop_
_entity_poly.entity_id
_entity_poly.type
_entity_poly.pdbx_seq_one_letter_code
_entity_poly.pdbx_strand_id
1 'polypeptide(L)'
;METDKNISSEKQGQIDEALNDAIRRDDTDLLQRLIATPWLDVDMNRRLSDGRTWLHIAATSGSDEVVEFLLSSKAANVDLTVQDARGRTPLHAVCAEGQFRRVEQIMSSG
;
A
#
# COMPACT_ATOMS: atom_id res chain seq x y z
N MET A 1 -10.36 5.90 -33.04
CA MET A 1 -10.58 4.90 -31.98
C MET A 1 -9.46 5.06 -30.96
N GLU A 2 -9.62 5.98 -30.01
CA GLU A 2 -8.61 6.32 -28.99
C GLU A 2 -9.21 6.38 -27.57
N THR A 3 -10.47 5.98 -27.43
CA THR A 3 -11.27 6.17 -26.21
C THR A 3 -11.00 5.12 -25.13
N ASP A 4 -10.52 3.92 -25.47
CA ASP A 4 -10.41 2.82 -24.50
C ASP A 4 -9.17 2.92 -23.59
N LYS A 5 -8.10 3.58 -24.06
CA LYS A 5 -6.86 3.77 -23.26
C LYS A 5 -7.01 4.84 -22.18
N ASN A 6 -7.84 5.86 -22.41
CA ASN A 6 -8.00 6.96 -21.45
C ASN A 6 -8.91 6.55 -20.29
N ILE A 7 -9.93 5.73 -20.56
CA ILE A 7 -10.86 5.21 -19.55
C ILE A 7 -10.13 4.29 -18.55
N SER A 8 -9.16 3.51 -19.01
CA SER A 8 -8.38 2.62 -18.15
C SER A 8 -7.41 3.38 -17.25
N SER A 9 -6.73 4.42 -17.75
CA SER A 9 -5.84 5.26 -16.91
C SER A 9 -6.59 6.15 -15.93
N GLU A 10 -7.74 6.70 -16.31
CA GLU A 10 -8.55 7.57 -15.45
C GLU A 10 -9.24 6.77 -14.34
N LYS A 11 -9.79 5.61 -14.68
CA LYS A 11 -10.36 4.67 -13.69
C LYS A 11 -9.30 4.19 -12.71
N GLN A 12 -8.09 3.92 -13.19
CA GLN A 12 -6.99 3.51 -12.33
C GLN A 12 -6.53 4.65 -11.39
N GLY A 13 -6.48 5.89 -11.87
CA GLY A 13 -6.14 7.05 -11.02
C GLY A 13 -7.11 7.23 -9.86
N GLN A 14 -8.40 7.01 -10.08
CA GLN A 14 -9.42 7.06 -9.01
C GLN A 14 -9.24 5.96 -7.97
N ILE A 15 -8.83 4.76 -8.40
CA ILE A 15 -8.52 3.64 -7.49
C ILE A 15 -7.31 3.99 -6.63
N ASP A 16 -6.26 4.53 -7.24
CA ASP A 16 -5.04 4.94 -6.56
C ASP A 16 -5.32 6.03 -5.52
N GLU A 17 -6.15 7.01 -5.87
CA GLU A 17 -6.55 8.08 -4.96
C GLU A 17 -7.33 7.53 -3.77
N ALA A 18 -8.33 6.66 -4.02
CA ALA A 18 -9.12 6.04 -2.96
C ALA A 18 -8.26 5.15 -2.03
N LEU A 19 -7.32 4.39 -2.58
CA LEU A 19 -6.37 3.59 -1.80
C LEU A 19 -5.44 4.47 -0.97
N ASN A 20 -4.87 5.52 -1.58
CA ASN A 20 -4.01 6.46 -0.88
C ASN A 20 -4.74 7.13 0.29
N ASP A 21 -6.00 7.54 0.10
CA ASP A 21 -6.83 8.12 1.15
C ASP A 21 -7.15 7.13 2.25
N ALA A 22 -7.54 5.89 1.90
CA ALA A 22 -7.77 4.84 2.90
C ALA A 22 -6.53 4.60 3.75
N ILE A 23 -5.35 4.48 3.12
CA ILE A 23 -4.08 4.28 3.80
C ILE A 23 -3.78 5.47 4.72
N ARG A 24 -3.83 6.70 4.21
CA ARG A 24 -3.48 7.89 5.01
C ARG A 24 -4.41 8.15 6.18
N ARG A 25 -5.64 7.63 6.12
CA ARG A 25 -6.64 7.72 7.19
C ARG A 25 -6.61 6.53 8.15
N ASP A 26 -5.73 5.57 7.91
CA ASP A 26 -5.66 4.29 8.61
C ASP A 26 -6.97 3.48 8.56
N ASP A 27 -7.70 3.63 7.45
CA ASP A 27 -9.04 3.06 7.27
C ASP A 27 -8.94 1.64 6.67
N THR A 28 -8.75 0.65 7.55
CA THR A 28 -8.66 -0.77 7.16
C THR A 28 -9.96 -1.29 6.57
N ASP A 29 -11.12 -0.77 6.99
CA ASP A 29 -12.42 -1.20 6.49
C ASP A 29 -12.59 -0.79 5.02
N LEU A 30 -12.26 0.46 4.69
CA LEU A 30 -12.27 0.93 3.31
C LEU A 30 -11.24 0.18 2.47
N LEU A 31 -10.03 -0.02 2.98
CA LEU A 31 -8.97 -0.75 2.30
C LEU A 31 -9.40 -2.20 1.99
N GLN A 32 -9.96 -2.89 2.99
CA GLN A 32 -10.45 -4.26 2.83
C GLN A 32 -11.58 -4.33 1.81
N ARG A 33 -12.51 -3.36 1.82
CA ARG A 33 -13.59 -3.29 0.82
C ARG A 33 -13.05 -3.10 -0.58
N LEU A 34 -12.06 -2.23 -0.78
CA LEU A 34 -11.43 -2.00 -2.08
C LEU A 34 -10.77 -3.30 -2.60
N ILE A 35 -9.96 -3.96 -1.77
CA ILE A 35 -9.26 -5.20 -2.14
C ILE A 35 -10.24 -6.37 -2.37
N ALA A 36 -11.30 -6.46 -1.56
CA ALA A 36 -12.29 -7.53 -1.67
C ALA A 36 -13.27 -7.34 -2.85
N THR A 37 -13.19 -6.21 -3.57
CA THR A 37 -14.10 -5.91 -4.68
C THR A 37 -13.63 -6.64 -5.95
N PRO A 38 -14.33 -7.69 -6.44
CA PRO A 38 -13.81 -8.56 -7.50
C PRO A 38 -13.67 -7.90 -8.88
N TRP A 39 -14.38 -6.79 -9.09
CA TRP A 39 -14.32 -6.01 -10.34
C TRP A 39 -13.34 -4.83 -10.26
N LEU A 40 -12.64 -4.69 -9.14
CA LEU A 40 -11.60 -3.70 -8.94
C LEU A 40 -10.23 -4.37 -9.11
N ASP A 41 -9.41 -3.81 -9.99
CA ASP A 41 -8.04 -4.28 -10.18
C ASP A 41 -7.13 -3.54 -9.19
N VAL A 42 -6.96 -4.11 -8.00
CA VAL A 42 -6.14 -3.54 -6.93
C VAL A 42 -4.80 -4.27 -6.88
N ASP A 43 -3.76 -3.59 -7.37
CA ASP A 43 -2.37 -4.04 -7.23
C ASP A 43 -1.71 -3.36 -6.03
N MET A 44 -1.57 -4.12 -4.93
CA MET A 44 -0.91 -3.64 -3.70
C MET A 44 0.61 -3.45 -3.87
N ASN A 45 1.22 -4.03 -4.91
CA ASN A 45 2.66 -3.95 -5.20
C ASN A 45 3.00 -2.88 -6.23
N ARG A 46 1.99 -2.16 -6.71
CA ARG A 46 2.20 -1.12 -7.70
C ARG A 46 3.22 -0.10 -7.23
N ARG A 47 4.12 0.25 -8.14
CA ARG A 47 5.07 1.35 -7.96
C ARG A 47 4.41 2.66 -8.33
N LEU A 48 4.31 3.55 -7.34
CA LEU A 48 3.92 4.95 -7.49
C LEU A 48 5.04 5.74 -8.18
N SER A 49 4.78 7.02 -8.45
CA SER A 49 5.68 7.89 -9.23
C SER A 49 7.09 8.06 -8.64
N ASP A 50 7.26 7.89 -7.34
CA ASP A 50 8.55 7.94 -6.63
C ASP A 50 9.13 6.54 -6.33
N GLY A 51 8.59 5.51 -6.98
CA GLY A 51 8.98 4.11 -6.79
C GLY A 51 8.46 3.48 -5.49
N ARG A 52 7.71 4.21 -4.67
CA ARG A 52 7.08 3.67 -3.46
C ARG A 52 5.93 2.72 -3.81
N THR A 53 5.66 1.80 -2.91
CA THR A 53 4.44 0.99 -2.91
C THR A 53 3.46 1.52 -1.87
N TRP A 54 2.23 1.02 -1.87
CA TRP A 54 1.24 1.35 -0.84
C TRP A 54 1.72 1.08 0.59
N LEU A 55 2.51 0.02 0.80
CA LEU A 55 3.10 -0.28 2.11
C LEU A 55 4.16 0.76 2.53
N HIS A 56 4.92 1.33 1.60
CA HIS A 56 5.80 2.46 1.92
C HIS A 56 4.99 3.69 2.37
N ILE A 57 3.86 3.95 1.69
CA ILE A 57 2.98 5.07 2.07
C ILE A 57 2.41 4.82 3.47
N ALA A 58 1.89 3.63 3.75
CA ALA A 58 1.37 3.28 5.07
C ALA A 58 2.43 3.44 6.18
N ALA A 59 3.63 2.89 5.93
CA ALA A 59 4.77 2.98 6.85
C ALA A 59 5.16 4.43 7.18
N THR A 60 5.23 5.29 6.17
CA THR A 60 5.60 6.70 6.33
C THR A 60 4.47 7.60 6.80
N SER A 61 3.21 7.20 6.59
CA SER A 61 2.04 8.00 6.98
C SER A 61 1.63 7.79 8.43
N GLY A 62 2.19 6.78 9.11
CA GLY A 62 1.77 6.47 10.46
C GLY A 62 0.61 5.48 10.54
N SER A 63 0.27 4.79 9.46
CA SER A 63 -0.93 3.97 9.37
C SER A 63 -0.70 2.55 9.94
N ASP A 64 -0.83 2.39 11.25
CA ASP A 64 -0.47 1.17 11.98
C ASP A 64 -1.36 -0.01 11.58
N GLU A 65 -2.68 0.20 11.68
CA GLU A 65 -3.68 -0.81 11.42
C GLU A 65 -3.63 -1.26 9.96
N VAL A 66 -3.42 -0.34 9.02
CA VAL A 66 -3.22 -0.65 7.61
C VAL A 66 -1.93 -1.44 7.36
N VAL A 67 -0.82 -1.08 8.01
CA VAL A 67 0.43 -1.85 7.90
C VAL A 67 0.23 -3.28 8.40
N GLU A 68 -0.38 -3.45 9.57
CA GLU A 68 -0.70 -4.77 10.12
C GLU A 68 -1.63 -5.57 9.21
N PHE A 69 -2.69 -4.92 8.69
CA PHE A 69 -3.62 -5.55 7.76
C PHE A 69 -2.90 -6.03 6.49
N LEU A 70 -2.07 -5.19 5.88
CA LEU A 70 -1.35 -5.52 4.65
C LEU A 70 -0.32 -6.65 4.83
N LEU A 71 0.26 -6.78 6.02
CA LEU A 71 1.25 -7.81 6.33
C LEU A 71 0.62 -9.13 6.76
N SER A 72 -0.48 -9.07 7.51
CA SER A 72 -1.21 -10.27 7.97
C SER A 72 -2.14 -10.84 6.90
N SER A 73 -2.58 -10.01 5.95
CA SER A 73 -3.53 -10.42 4.91
C SER A 73 -2.83 -11.11 3.75
N LYS A 74 -3.05 -12.42 3.63
CA LYS A 74 -2.68 -13.17 2.41
C LYS A 74 -3.36 -12.63 1.14
N ALA A 75 -4.49 -11.93 1.28
CA ALA A 75 -5.20 -11.34 0.16
C ALA A 75 -4.48 -10.11 -0.42
N ALA A 76 -3.66 -9.43 0.38
CA ALA A 76 -2.92 -8.25 -0.07
C ALA A 76 -1.64 -8.62 -0.87
N ASN A 77 -1.09 -9.83 -0.67
CA ASN A 77 0.07 -10.37 -1.40
C ASN A 77 1.22 -9.34 -1.57
N VAL A 78 1.58 -8.63 -0.50
CA VAL A 78 2.51 -7.51 -0.56
C VAL A 78 3.96 -7.98 -0.60
N ASP A 79 4.73 -7.42 -1.53
CA ASP A 79 6.16 -7.62 -1.68
C ASP A 79 6.93 -6.62 -0.81
N LEU A 80 7.61 -7.17 0.21
CA LEU A 80 8.41 -6.41 1.16
C LEU A 80 9.81 -6.08 0.66
N THR A 81 10.19 -6.59 -0.51
CA THR A 81 11.52 -6.41 -1.09
C THR A 81 11.60 -5.21 -2.03
N VAL A 82 10.45 -4.66 -2.44
CA VAL A 82 10.38 -3.52 -3.37
C VAL A 82 11.11 -2.32 -2.77
N GLN A 83 12.00 -1.71 -3.55
CA GLN A 83 12.72 -0.51 -3.14
C GLN A 83 12.13 0.77 -3.76
N ASP A 84 11.97 1.81 -2.93
CA ASP A 84 11.66 3.17 -3.36
C ASP A 84 12.83 3.81 -4.14
N ALA A 85 12.65 5.04 -4.64
CA ALA A 85 13.71 5.77 -5.37
C ALA A 85 14.97 6.06 -4.54
N ARG A 86 14.94 5.85 -3.22
CA ARG A 86 16.10 5.99 -2.31
C ARG A 86 16.73 4.64 -1.96
N GLY A 87 16.29 3.53 -2.59
CA GLY A 87 16.77 2.19 -2.29
C GLY A 87 16.22 1.61 -0.98
N ARG A 88 15.21 2.25 -0.37
CA ARG A 88 14.62 1.79 0.89
C ARG A 88 13.49 0.83 0.60
N THR A 89 13.42 -0.27 1.36
CA THR A 89 12.25 -1.16 1.36
C THR A 89 11.16 -0.60 2.28
N PRO A 90 9.91 -1.14 2.25
CA PRO A 90 8.87 -0.67 3.15
C PRO A 90 9.29 -0.81 4.62
N LEU A 91 10.02 -1.87 4.97
CA LEU A 91 10.58 -2.08 6.30
C LEU A 91 11.60 -1.00 6.69
N HIS A 92 12.49 -0.60 5.76
CA HIS A 92 13.41 0.52 6.02
C HIS A 92 12.64 1.82 6.28
N ALA A 93 11.51 2.04 5.61
CA ALA A 93 10.67 3.20 5.84
C ALA A 93 10.02 3.19 7.24
N VAL A 94 9.57 2.03 7.72
CA VAL A 94 9.04 1.87 9.09
C VAL A 94 10.10 2.21 10.16
N CYS A 95 11.33 1.71 9.97
CA CYS A 95 12.44 1.97 10.91
C CYS A 95 12.85 3.45 10.95
N ALA A 96 12.84 4.13 9.80
CA ALA A 96 13.29 5.51 9.68
C ALA A 96 12.40 6.50 10.46
N GLU A 97 11.12 6.18 10.64
CA GLU A 97 10.16 7.03 11.35
C GLU A 97 10.20 6.83 12.89
N GLY A 98 11.22 6.14 13.42
CA GLY A 98 11.44 6.00 14.87
C GLY A 98 10.48 5.03 15.57
N GLN A 99 9.77 4.20 14.80
CA GLN A 99 8.68 3.36 15.29
C GLN A 99 9.16 1.95 15.63
N PHE A 100 10.01 1.82 16.66
CA PHE A 100 10.57 0.52 17.08
C PHE A 100 9.52 -0.56 17.37
N ARG A 101 8.34 -0.19 17.92
CA ARG A 101 7.23 -1.14 18.15
C ARG A 101 6.69 -1.76 16.86
N ARG A 102 6.66 -1.00 15.76
CA ARG A 102 6.20 -1.52 14.46
C ARG A 102 7.11 -2.63 13.95
N VAL A 103 8.42 -2.44 14.05
CA VAL A 103 9.40 -3.41 13.55
C VAL A 103 9.26 -4.75 14.29
N GLU A 104 9.03 -4.73 15.60
CA GLU A 104 8.77 -5.95 16.36
C GLU A 104 7.50 -6.66 15.90
N GLN A 105 6.39 -5.95 15.66
CA GLN A 105 5.15 -6.56 15.17
C GLN A 105 5.32 -7.18 13.78
N ILE A 106 6.06 -6.52 12.89
CA ILE A 106 6.33 -7.05 11.54
C ILE A 106 7.29 -8.25 11.59
N MET A 107 8.27 -8.25 12.49
CA MET A 107 9.20 -9.38 12.66
C MET A 107 8.58 -10.56 13.43
N SER A 108 7.63 -10.31 14.34
CA SER A 108 6.90 -11.37 15.06
C SER A 108 5.79 -12.02 14.24
N SER A 109 5.39 -11.43 13.11
CA SER A 109 4.39 -12.00 12.20
C SER A 109 4.99 -12.79 11.03
N GLY A 110 6.30 -13.08 11.06
CA GLY A 110 7.05 -13.88 10.08
C GLY A 110 6.97 -15.40 10.28
#